data_AF-A0A927UTD5-F1
#
_entry.id   AF-A0A927UTD5-F1
#
_cell.length_a   1.000
_cell.length_b   1.000
_cell.length_c   1.000
_cell.angle_alpha   90.00
_cell.angle_beta   90.00
_cell.angle_gamma   90.00
#
_symmetry.space_group_name_H-M   'P 1'
#
loop_
_entity.id
_entity.type
_entity.pdbx_description
1 polymer ?
#
loop_
_entity_poly.entity_id
_entity_poly.type
_entity_poly.pdbx_seq_one_letter_code
_entity_poly.pdbx_strand_id
1 'polypeptide(L)'
;MNELFKKKLLAEMNNHHFLEFDTFIINKMGFGNINEPVSDINRKLAYIEFRERTDMLELASVPTMKKWFGIGGIATPRRENIFEMAFALKLSAEEAEEYLLKGIKHAGFQINDYQEAIFLYGLYNNLSYEYCLQMIQSYQLSLENQQIYLKTFTTKQLKKQFMNNHSLSPDRFLQWMLDRAEHFKGYSVTAMNYLEQYKKTIIHYIRQDASKVLDLLLSEAGYGIWKKKHFLLKGTDKQLISKFIKSKSDIPSDLVNSIAELSKMVHSELEPNTMIISAIYSKVNTSNSENANHTNIHTVTNKYLSDLYNYPLMQQRAIRTSKAIAELEILDDNSECPEWIIELINYYSKGKTVIKNKNEALMWLNNDYSDHRRRRILAKRDDLLPMILFVAQRNYLLTIDEDMSLYNKEDALEQFNKMANSSLAACNMDLLSNNYELDVALTACYQEDDMYTYQDVLDIVYDSV
;
A
#
# COMPACT_ATOMS: atom_id res chain seq x y z
N MET A 1 -1.69 -24.22 17.33
CA MET A 1 -2.03 -24.13 15.90
C MET A 1 -2.57 -25.48 15.45
N ASN A 2 -3.62 -25.51 14.61
CA ASN A 2 -4.22 -26.75 14.14
C ASN A 2 -3.34 -27.39 13.03
N GLU A 3 -2.77 -28.56 13.30
CA GLU A 3 -1.95 -29.33 12.34
C GLU A 3 -2.69 -29.61 11.02
N LEU A 4 -4.02 -29.74 11.05
CA LEU A 4 -4.82 -29.93 9.84
C LEU A 4 -4.80 -28.68 8.95
N PHE A 5 -4.92 -27.48 9.54
CA PHE A 5 -4.85 -26.22 8.80
C PHE A 5 -3.46 -26.03 8.20
N LYS A 6 -2.40 -26.26 8.98
CA LYS A 6 -1.01 -26.21 8.51
C LYS A 6 -0.80 -27.11 7.29
N LYS A 7 -1.22 -28.38 7.37
CA LYS A 7 -1.07 -29.35 6.27
C LYS A 7 -1.85 -28.93 5.03
N LYS A 8 -3.08 -28.43 5.18
CA LYS A 8 -3.89 -27.94 4.05
C LYS A 8 -3.27 -26.70 3.40
N LEU A 9 -2.91 -25.70 4.18
CA LEU A 9 -2.31 -24.46 3.68
C LEU A 9 -1.03 -24.75 2.90
N LEU A 10 -0.10 -25.54 3.46
CA LEU A 10 1.14 -25.90 2.77
C LEU A 10 0.90 -26.75 1.52
N ALA A 11 -0.12 -27.62 1.52
CA ALA A 11 -0.48 -28.39 0.34
C ALA A 11 -1.02 -27.48 -0.77
N GLU A 12 -1.91 -26.53 -0.45
CA GLU A 12 -2.40 -25.54 -1.42
C GLU A 12 -1.24 -24.69 -1.96
N MET A 13 -0.37 -24.18 -1.08
CA MET A 13 0.73 -23.29 -1.48
C MET A 13 1.82 -23.99 -2.30
N ASN A 14 2.16 -25.25 -2.00
CA ASN A 14 3.24 -25.97 -2.71
C ASN A 14 2.77 -26.58 -4.04
N ASN A 15 1.47 -26.86 -4.20
CA ASN A 15 0.93 -27.46 -5.41
C ASN A 15 0.49 -26.43 -6.45
N HIS A 16 0.44 -25.14 -6.08
CA HIS A 16 0.05 -24.06 -6.99
C HIS A 16 1.27 -23.33 -7.56
N HIS A 17 1.24 -23.09 -8.87
CA HIS A 17 2.16 -22.15 -9.51
C HIS A 17 1.52 -20.76 -9.52
N PHE A 18 2.06 -19.86 -8.69
CA PHE A 18 1.56 -18.50 -8.60
C PHE A 18 2.12 -17.61 -9.71
N LEU A 19 1.29 -16.68 -10.19
CA LEU A 19 1.67 -15.70 -11.19
C LEU A 19 2.59 -14.64 -10.57
N GLU A 20 3.87 -14.72 -10.93
CA GLU A 20 4.87 -13.70 -10.67
C GLU A 20 5.23 -12.93 -11.95
N PHE A 21 5.94 -11.80 -11.80
CA PHE A 21 6.26 -10.94 -12.94
C PHE A 21 7.03 -11.69 -14.04
N ASP A 22 7.93 -12.60 -13.66
CA ASP A 22 8.73 -13.39 -14.61
C ASP A 22 7.85 -14.27 -15.49
N THR A 23 6.92 -14.98 -14.89
CA THR A 23 5.97 -15.83 -15.62
C THR A 23 5.04 -14.97 -16.47
N PHE A 24 4.57 -13.83 -15.93
CA PHE A 24 3.75 -12.88 -16.68
C PHE A 24 4.45 -12.37 -17.94
N ILE A 25 5.68 -11.85 -17.82
CA ILE A 25 6.38 -11.24 -18.96
C ILE A 25 6.79 -12.30 -19.99
N ILE A 26 7.15 -13.51 -19.56
CA ILE A 26 7.49 -14.62 -20.47
C ILE A 26 6.27 -15.02 -21.30
N ASN A 27 5.09 -15.07 -20.68
CA ASN A 27 3.83 -15.33 -21.38
C ASN A 27 3.53 -14.23 -22.40
N LYS A 28 3.76 -12.96 -22.03
CA LYS A 28 3.60 -11.81 -22.95
C LYS A 28 4.57 -11.84 -24.13
N MET A 29 5.75 -12.45 -23.97
CA MET A 29 6.68 -12.68 -25.08
C MET A 29 6.33 -13.92 -25.92
N GLY A 30 5.33 -14.72 -25.52
CA GLY A 30 4.87 -15.89 -26.26
C GLY A 30 5.57 -17.21 -25.93
N PHE A 31 6.31 -17.27 -24.81
CA PHE A 31 7.15 -18.42 -24.45
C PHE A 31 6.72 -19.15 -23.16
N GLY A 32 5.49 -18.94 -22.70
CA GLY A 32 5.00 -19.64 -21.51
C GLY A 32 3.49 -19.82 -21.48
N ASN A 33 3.07 -20.56 -20.45
CA ASN A 33 1.68 -20.79 -20.07
C ASN A 33 1.55 -20.46 -18.58
N ILE A 34 0.48 -19.76 -18.19
CA ILE A 34 0.26 -19.30 -16.80
C ILE A 34 0.22 -20.48 -15.81
N ASN A 35 -0.16 -21.67 -16.28
CA ASN A 35 -0.37 -22.85 -15.44
C ASN A 35 0.80 -23.84 -15.43
N GLU A 36 1.91 -23.53 -16.10
CA GLU A 36 3.03 -24.46 -16.25
C GLU A 36 4.35 -23.81 -15.82
N PRO A 37 5.25 -24.56 -15.17
CA PRO A 37 6.57 -24.05 -14.83
C PRO A 37 7.37 -23.73 -16.10
N VAL A 38 7.92 -22.52 -16.14
CA VAL A 38 8.69 -22.06 -17.29
C VAL A 38 10.11 -22.65 -17.28
N SER A 39 10.49 -23.31 -18.38
CA SER A 39 11.84 -23.85 -18.57
C SER A 39 12.92 -22.76 -18.72
N ASP A 40 14.16 -23.07 -18.34
CA ASP A 40 15.31 -22.15 -18.52
C ASP A 40 15.55 -21.73 -19.97
N ILE A 41 15.20 -22.59 -20.92
CA ILE A 41 15.28 -22.29 -22.35
C ILE A 41 14.26 -21.20 -22.70
N ASN A 42 13.01 -21.38 -22.29
CA ASN A 42 11.94 -20.41 -22.55
C ASN A 42 12.20 -19.07 -21.86
N ARG A 43 12.78 -19.07 -20.65
CA ARG A 43 13.22 -17.84 -19.96
C ARG A 43 14.20 -17.04 -20.83
N LYS A 44 15.23 -17.71 -21.37
CA LYS A 44 16.25 -17.08 -22.22
C LYS A 44 15.66 -16.60 -23.56
N LEU A 45 14.82 -17.41 -24.20
CA LEU A 45 14.16 -17.03 -25.46
C LEU A 45 13.24 -15.82 -25.27
N ALA A 46 12.43 -15.80 -24.22
CA ALA A 46 11.58 -14.66 -23.88
C ALA A 46 12.39 -13.38 -23.61
N TYR A 47 13.52 -13.50 -22.91
CA TYR A 47 14.41 -12.36 -22.68
C TYR A 47 15.00 -11.83 -24.00
N ILE A 48 15.42 -12.71 -24.91
CA ILE A 48 15.93 -12.31 -26.23
C ILE A 48 14.84 -11.61 -27.03
N GLU A 49 13.64 -12.21 -27.12
CA GLU A 49 12.49 -11.63 -27.79
C GLU A 49 12.15 -10.24 -27.24
N PHE A 50 12.13 -10.10 -25.91
CA PHE A 50 11.90 -8.81 -25.27
C PHE A 50 12.94 -7.77 -25.69
N ARG A 51 14.22 -8.15 -25.69
CA ARG A 51 15.32 -7.26 -26.09
C ARG A 51 15.24 -6.87 -27.57
N GLU A 52 14.80 -7.77 -28.43
CA GLU A 52 14.57 -7.47 -29.86
C GLU A 52 13.37 -6.53 -30.04
N ARG A 53 12.24 -6.78 -29.37
CA ARG A 53 11.04 -5.94 -29.46
C ARG A 53 11.22 -4.54 -28.89
N THR A 54 12.14 -4.35 -27.95
CA THR A 54 12.46 -3.03 -27.38
C THR A 54 13.64 -2.35 -28.07
N ASP A 55 14.07 -2.82 -29.24
CA ASP A 55 15.25 -2.29 -29.97
C ASP A 55 16.49 -2.19 -29.08
N MET A 56 16.67 -3.18 -28.19
CA MET A 56 17.76 -3.28 -27.21
C MET A 56 17.81 -2.15 -26.17
N LEU A 57 16.76 -1.34 -26.01
CA LEU A 57 16.71 -0.22 -25.07
C LEU A 57 17.07 -0.64 -23.63
N GLU A 58 17.88 0.19 -22.96
CA GLU A 58 18.35 -0.05 -21.58
C GLU A 58 17.36 0.46 -20.54
N LEU A 59 16.22 -0.24 -20.42
CA LEU A 59 15.15 0.07 -19.45
C LEU A 59 15.59 -0.09 -17.98
N ALA A 60 16.64 -0.89 -17.74
CA ALA A 60 17.33 -1.04 -16.47
C ALA A 60 18.71 -1.67 -16.73
N SER A 61 19.51 -1.86 -15.67
CA SER A 61 20.76 -2.61 -15.81
C SER A 61 20.49 -4.03 -16.33
N VAL A 62 21.39 -4.55 -17.19
CA VAL A 62 21.26 -5.89 -17.79
C VAL A 62 20.99 -7.00 -16.76
N PRO A 63 21.69 -7.06 -15.61
CA PRO A 63 21.39 -8.07 -14.58
C PRO A 63 19.97 -7.94 -14.02
N THR A 64 19.46 -6.71 -13.88
CA THR A 64 18.11 -6.47 -13.39
C THR A 64 17.08 -6.93 -14.42
N MET A 65 17.27 -6.59 -15.70
CA MET A 65 16.38 -7.03 -16.76
C MET A 65 16.36 -8.55 -16.89
N LYS A 66 17.49 -9.24 -16.74
CA LYS A 66 17.53 -10.71 -16.71
C LYS A 66 16.70 -11.30 -15.57
N LYS A 67 16.76 -10.70 -14.38
CA LYS A 67 15.97 -11.13 -13.23
C LYS A 67 14.46 -10.92 -13.41
N TRP A 68 14.05 -9.98 -14.25
CA TRP A 68 12.65 -9.86 -14.65
C TRP A 68 12.12 -11.10 -15.38
N PHE A 69 12.98 -11.93 -15.95
CA PHE A 69 12.63 -13.21 -16.61
C PHE A 69 13.02 -14.42 -15.76
N GLY A 70 13.36 -14.21 -14.48
CA GLY A 70 13.84 -15.23 -13.56
C GLY A 70 15.22 -15.81 -13.90
N ILE A 71 16.03 -15.10 -14.71
CA ILE A 71 17.37 -15.55 -15.08
C ILE A 71 18.38 -15.06 -14.04
N GLY A 72 18.95 -15.98 -13.26
CA GLY A 72 19.93 -15.64 -12.22
C GLY A 72 19.31 -14.95 -11.00
N GLY A 73 18.04 -15.24 -10.74
CA GLY A 73 17.23 -14.67 -9.67
C GLY A 73 15.95 -14.02 -10.21
N ILE A 74 15.05 -13.66 -9.30
CA ILE A 74 13.76 -13.02 -9.63
C ILE A 74 13.80 -11.56 -9.16
N ALA A 75 13.25 -10.66 -9.97
CA ALA A 75 13.01 -9.28 -9.59
C ALA A 75 11.74 -8.76 -10.27
N THR A 76 11.01 -7.90 -9.57
CA THR A 76 9.85 -7.20 -10.14
C THR A 76 10.30 -5.81 -10.62
N PRO A 77 9.96 -5.40 -11.86
CA PRO A 77 10.23 -4.03 -12.32
C PRO A 77 9.48 -3.02 -11.47
N ARG A 78 9.99 -1.79 -11.45
CA ARG A 78 9.25 -0.69 -10.82
C ARG A 78 8.15 -0.23 -11.73
N ARG A 79 7.19 0.49 -11.15
CA ARG A 79 6.07 1.08 -11.89
C ARG A 79 6.54 1.98 -13.03
N GLU A 80 7.61 2.75 -12.83
CA GLU A 80 8.17 3.63 -13.88
C GLU A 80 8.78 2.83 -15.04
N ASN A 81 9.39 1.66 -14.75
CA ASN A 81 9.88 0.78 -15.80
C ASN A 81 8.74 0.21 -16.65
N ILE A 82 7.55 -0.02 -16.06
CA ILE A 82 6.38 -0.48 -16.82
C ILE A 82 5.93 0.57 -17.84
N PHE A 83 5.95 1.86 -17.48
CA PHE A 83 5.59 2.91 -18.44
C PHE A 83 6.57 2.93 -19.61
N GLU A 84 7.87 2.94 -19.34
CA GLU A 84 8.89 2.92 -20.40
C GLU A 84 8.81 1.64 -21.26
N MET A 85 8.58 0.48 -20.64
CA MET A 85 8.29 -0.78 -21.35
C MET A 85 7.08 -0.66 -22.27
N ALA A 86 6.00 -0.01 -21.83
CA ALA A 86 4.78 0.09 -22.62
C ALA A 86 5.03 0.85 -23.93
N PHE A 87 5.79 1.94 -23.88
CA PHE A 87 6.18 2.66 -25.09
C PHE A 87 7.16 1.85 -25.96
N ALA A 88 8.18 1.25 -25.35
CA ALA A 88 9.18 0.47 -26.09
C ALA A 88 8.58 -0.74 -26.82
N LEU A 89 7.62 -1.43 -26.17
CA LEU A 89 6.90 -2.57 -26.74
C LEU A 89 5.69 -2.16 -27.60
N LYS A 90 5.39 -0.86 -27.71
CA LYS A 90 4.22 -0.31 -28.42
C LYS A 90 2.90 -0.92 -27.95
N LEU A 91 2.76 -1.06 -26.64
CA LEU A 91 1.54 -1.58 -26.02
C LEU A 91 0.39 -0.58 -26.18
N SER A 92 -0.83 -1.11 -26.30
CA SER A 92 -2.05 -0.34 -26.08
C SER A 92 -2.18 0.12 -24.62
N ALA A 93 -3.07 1.08 -24.37
CA ALA A 93 -3.39 1.53 -23.01
C ALA A 93 -3.91 0.38 -22.13
N GLU A 94 -4.72 -0.51 -22.70
CA GLU A 94 -5.29 -1.69 -22.04
C GLU A 94 -4.20 -2.72 -21.69
N GLU A 95 -3.28 -3.00 -22.61
CA GLU A 95 -2.15 -3.90 -22.37
C GLU A 95 -1.20 -3.34 -21.30
N ALA A 96 -0.90 -2.04 -21.35
CA ALA A 96 -0.09 -1.37 -20.33
C ALA A 96 -0.76 -1.43 -18.95
N GLU A 97 -2.08 -1.24 -18.88
CA GLU A 97 -2.84 -1.39 -17.63
C GLU A 97 -2.78 -2.84 -17.11
N GLU A 98 -2.79 -3.84 -17.99
CA GLU A 98 -2.61 -5.24 -17.60
C GLU A 98 -1.22 -5.53 -16.99
N TYR A 99 -0.15 -4.91 -17.50
CA TYR A 99 1.19 -5.02 -16.90
C TYR A 99 1.22 -4.46 -15.47
N LEU A 100 0.47 -3.39 -15.20
CA LEU A 100 0.34 -2.82 -13.87
C LEU A 100 -0.47 -3.72 -12.94
N LEU A 101 -1.64 -4.16 -13.40
CA LEU A 101 -2.62 -4.91 -12.61
C LEU A 101 -2.18 -6.35 -12.32
N LYS A 102 -1.71 -7.07 -13.34
CA LYS A 102 -1.38 -8.50 -13.25
C LYS A 102 0.11 -8.76 -13.17
N GLY A 103 0.92 -7.98 -13.89
CA GLY A 103 2.37 -8.16 -13.91
C GLY A 103 3.01 -7.80 -12.57
N ILE A 104 2.82 -6.55 -12.12
CA ILE A 104 3.42 -6.06 -10.86
C ILE A 104 2.42 -5.97 -9.70
N LYS A 105 1.17 -6.38 -9.89
CA LYS A 105 0.11 -6.43 -8.86
C LYS A 105 -0.18 -5.07 -8.20
N HIS A 106 0.03 -3.98 -8.94
CA HIS A 106 -0.29 -2.61 -8.49
C HIS A 106 -1.68 -2.20 -9.00
N ALA A 107 -2.19 -1.07 -8.50
CA ALA A 107 -3.34 -0.44 -9.14
C ALA A 107 -3.03 -0.06 -10.60
N GLY A 108 -4.04 -0.01 -11.46
CA GLY A 108 -3.91 0.53 -12.83
C GLY A 108 -3.54 2.02 -12.83
N PHE A 109 -3.60 2.67 -13.99
CA PHE A 109 -3.16 4.06 -14.15
C PHE A 109 -3.79 5.00 -13.11
N GLN A 110 -2.95 5.74 -12.39
CA GLN A 110 -3.35 6.74 -11.42
C GLN A 110 -3.59 8.06 -12.14
N ILE A 111 -4.82 8.29 -12.61
CA ILE A 111 -5.15 9.52 -13.36
C ILE A 111 -4.99 10.82 -12.54
N ASN A 112 -4.94 10.69 -11.21
CA ASN A 112 -4.63 11.80 -10.32
C ASN A 112 -3.13 12.14 -10.30
N ASP A 113 -2.26 11.27 -10.82
CA ASP A 113 -0.85 11.56 -11.05
C ASP A 113 -0.68 12.12 -12.46
N TYR A 114 -0.18 13.35 -12.56
CA TYR A 114 -0.05 14.02 -13.86
C TYR A 114 0.94 13.29 -14.79
N GLN A 115 1.97 12.62 -14.25
CA GLN A 115 2.93 11.88 -15.07
C GLN A 115 2.24 10.66 -15.68
N GLU A 116 1.52 9.89 -14.87
CA GLU A 116 0.77 8.73 -15.36
C GLU A 116 -0.36 9.13 -16.31
N ALA A 117 -1.03 10.27 -16.06
CA ALA A 117 -2.04 10.81 -16.96
C ALA A 117 -1.46 11.17 -18.33
N ILE A 118 -0.27 11.79 -18.36
CA ILE A 118 0.42 12.15 -19.60
C ILE A 118 0.93 10.89 -20.32
N PHE A 119 1.48 9.90 -19.61
CA PHE A 119 1.86 8.63 -20.23
C PHE A 119 0.65 7.90 -20.82
N LEU A 120 -0.47 7.83 -20.10
CA LEU A 120 -1.70 7.24 -20.62
C LEU A 120 -2.21 7.98 -21.86
N TYR A 121 -2.18 9.33 -21.85
CA TYR A 121 -2.50 10.15 -23.02
C TYR A 121 -1.57 9.84 -24.19
N GLY A 122 -0.27 9.68 -23.92
CA GLY A 122 0.72 9.29 -24.92
C GLY A 122 0.43 7.96 -25.59
N LEU A 123 0.03 6.94 -24.81
CA LEU A 123 -0.38 5.64 -25.34
C LEU A 123 -1.63 5.75 -26.23
N TYR A 124 -2.65 6.51 -25.83
CA TYR A 124 -3.85 6.71 -26.66
C TYR A 124 -3.58 7.44 -27.97
N ASN A 125 -2.55 8.29 -28.02
CA ASN A 125 -2.25 9.14 -29.18
C ASN A 125 -0.98 8.71 -29.93
N ASN A 126 -0.42 7.53 -29.64
CA ASN A 126 0.79 7.00 -30.25
C ASN A 126 2.00 7.96 -30.17
N LEU A 127 2.15 8.65 -29.05
CA LEU A 127 3.28 9.55 -28.80
C LEU A 127 4.48 8.75 -28.30
N SER A 128 5.69 9.27 -28.52
CA SER A 128 6.90 8.64 -27.98
C SER A 128 7.04 8.91 -26.48
N TYR A 129 7.80 8.05 -25.80
CA TYR A 129 8.11 8.22 -24.39
C TYR A 129 8.81 9.56 -24.12
N GLU A 130 9.78 9.93 -24.95
CA GLU A 130 10.53 11.19 -24.87
C GLU A 130 9.62 12.40 -25.03
N TYR A 131 8.65 12.33 -25.95
CA TYR A 131 7.68 13.40 -26.13
C TYR A 131 6.78 13.55 -24.89
N CYS A 132 6.38 12.43 -24.26
CA CYS A 132 5.65 12.46 -23.00
C CYS A 132 6.49 13.08 -21.86
N LEU A 133 7.79 12.80 -21.80
CA LEU A 133 8.71 13.44 -20.83
C LEU A 133 8.80 14.96 -21.06
N GLN A 134 8.85 15.41 -22.31
CA GLN A 134 8.82 16.84 -22.64
C GLN A 134 7.50 17.49 -22.22
N MET A 135 6.37 16.81 -22.44
CA MET A 135 5.06 17.26 -21.96
C MET A 135 5.00 17.36 -20.43
N ILE A 136 5.57 16.38 -19.72
CA ILE A 136 5.68 16.38 -18.25
C ILE A 136 6.49 17.58 -17.76
N GLN A 137 7.65 17.84 -18.37
CA GLN A 137 8.50 18.98 -18.02
C GLN A 137 7.76 20.31 -18.27
N SER A 138 7.10 20.43 -19.42
CA SER A 138 6.31 21.63 -19.79
C SER A 138 5.17 21.89 -18.80
N TYR A 139 4.48 20.83 -18.37
CA TYR A 139 3.44 20.92 -17.34
C TYR A 139 4.03 21.39 -16.00
N GLN A 140 5.14 20.80 -15.55
CA GLN A 140 5.79 21.15 -14.28
C GLN A 140 6.25 22.61 -14.24
N LEU A 141 6.84 23.10 -15.33
CA LEU A 141 7.25 24.50 -15.46
C LEU A 141 6.06 25.47 -15.36
N SER A 142 4.90 25.05 -15.88
CA SER A 142 3.68 25.85 -15.92
C SER A 142 2.83 25.79 -14.63
N LEU A 143 3.16 24.91 -13.69
CA LEU A 143 2.45 24.80 -12.41
C LEU A 143 2.69 26.01 -11.51
N GLU A 144 1.70 26.38 -10.69
CA GLU A 144 1.85 27.41 -9.66
C GLU A 144 2.78 26.94 -8.51
N ASN A 145 3.61 27.85 -7.99
CA ASN A 145 4.58 27.55 -6.92
C ASN A 145 3.91 27.02 -5.64
N GLN A 146 2.70 27.51 -5.33
CA GLN A 146 1.91 27.13 -4.15
C GLN A 146 0.63 26.37 -4.53
N GLN A 147 0.72 25.41 -5.46
CA GLN A 147 -0.45 24.61 -5.83
C GLN A 147 -1.15 23.99 -4.60
N ILE A 148 -2.45 24.30 -4.48
CA ILE A 148 -3.35 23.72 -3.49
C ILE A 148 -4.14 22.60 -4.17
N TYR A 149 -4.16 21.42 -3.56
CA TYR A 149 -4.83 20.24 -4.12
C TYR A 149 -6.16 19.95 -3.43
N LEU A 150 -7.19 19.67 -4.22
CA LEU A 150 -8.52 19.34 -3.70
C LEU A 150 -8.59 17.87 -3.26
N LYS A 151 -9.02 17.66 -2.01
CA LYS A 151 -9.24 16.33 -1.44
C LYS A 151 -10.57 15.70 -1.88
N THR A 152 -11.55 16.51 -2.29
CA THR A 152 -12.96 16.12 -2.51
C THR A 152 -13.28 15.61 -3.91
N PHE A 153 -12.42 15.81 -4.91
CA PHE A 153 -12.68 15.37 -6.28
C PHE A 153 -12.43 13.87 -6.44
N THR A 154 -13.40 13.14 -6.98
CA THR A 154 -13.35 11.67 -7.06
C THR A 154 -12.55 11.21 -8.29
N THR A 155 -11.75 10.15 -8.14
CA THR A 155 -10.98 9.54 -9.25
C THR A 155 -11.87 9.18 -10.45
N LYS A 156 -13.12 8.78 -10.20
CA LYS A 156 -14.11 8.46 -11.25
C LYS A 156 -14.48 9.69 -12.10
N GLN A 157 -14.65 10.85 -11.48
CA GLN A 157 -14.92 12.10 -12.19
C GLN A 157 -13.72 12.52 -13.02
N LEU A 158 -12.49 12.41 -12.49
CA LEU A 158 -11.27 12.76 -13.23
C LEU A 158 -11.04 11.81 -14.40
N LYS A 159 -11.24 10.50 -14.22
CA LYS A 159 -11.16 9.50 -15.31
C LYS A 159 -12.18 9.82 -16.41
N LYS A 160 -13.41 10.18 -16.06
CA LYS A 160 -14.43 10.60 -17.04
C LYS A 160 -14.00 11.87 -17.81
N GLN A 161 -13.48 12.88 -17.11
CA GLN A 161 -13.01 14.08 -17.78
C GLN A 161 -11.80 13.81 -18.68
N PHE A 162 -10.85 12.99 -18.24
CA PHE A 162 -9.74 12.54 -19.07
C PHE A 162 -10.25 11.89 -20.35
N MET A 163 -11.17 10.92 -20.26
CA MET A 163 -11.72 10.26 -21.45
C MET A 163 -12.43 11.23 -22.40
N ASN A 164 -13.01 12.32 -21.90
CA ASN A 164 -13.61 13.35 -22.77
C ASN A 164 -12.57 14.25 -23.47
N ASN A 165 -11.34 14.30 -22.97
CA ASN A 165 -10.29 15.22 -23.42
C ASN A 165 -9.06 14.51 -24.00
N HIS A 166 -9.00 13.17 -23.96
CA HIS A 166 -7.81 12.41 -24.38
C HIS A 166 -7.48 12.52 -25.87
N SER A 167 -8.42 12.96 -26.71
CA SER A 167 -8.22 13.15 -28.16
C SER A 167 -7.89 14.61 -28.54
N LEU A 168 -7.70 15.49 -27.56
CA LEU A 168 -7.21 16.86 -27.81
C LEU A 168 -5.78 16.82 -28.37
N SER A 169 -5.32 17.92 -28.98
CA SER A 169 -3.90 18.08 -29.29
C SER A 169 -3.06 18.18 -28.01
N PRO A 170 -1.75 17.86 -28.03
CA PRO A 170 -0.89 17.90 -26.84
C PRO A 170 -0.98 19.22 -26.06
N ASP A 171 -0.89 20.37 -26.74
CA ASP A 171 -0.98 21.69 -26.10
C ASP A 171 -2.34 21.94 -25.44
N ARG A 172 -3.43 21.53 -26.12
CA ARG A 172 -4.80 21.70 -25.60
C ARG A 172 -5.06 20.76 -24.43
N PHE A 173 -4.50 19.55 -24.47
CA PHE A 173 -4.57 18.60 -23.38
C PHE A 173 -3.82 19.12 -22.14
N LEU A 174 -2.58 19.62 -22.30
CA LEU A 174 -1.83 20.23 -21.20
C LEU A 174 -2.53 21.46 -20.63
N GLN A 175 -3.10 22.33 -21.46
CA GLN A 175 -3.89 23.46 -20.99
C GLN A 175 -5.09 22.99 -20.16
N TRP A 176 -5.82 21.97 -20.62
CA TRP A 176 -6.93 21.38 -19.87
C TRP A 176 -6.49 20.84 -18.50
N MET A 177 -5.31 20.21 -18.42
CA MET A 177 -4.73 19.74 -17.17
C MET A 177 -4.37 20.91 -16.24
N LEU A 178 -3.72 21.95 -16.76
CA LEU A 178 -3.31 23.13 -15.99
C LEU A 178 -4.51 23.88 -15.40
N ASP A 179 -5.58 24.06 -16.18
CA ASP A 179 -6.84 24.65 -15.72
C ASP A 179 -7.50 23.88 -14.56
N ARG A 180 -6.99 22.67 -14.26
CA ARG A 180 -7.50 21.72 -13.27
C ARG A 180 -6.38 21.14 -12.40
N ALA A 181 -5.25 21.83 -12.28
CA ALA A 181 -4.05 21.33 -11.61
C ALA A 181 -4.33 20.85 -10.17
N GLU A 182 -5.33 21.43 -9.51
CA GLU A 182 -5.78 21.05 -8.17
C GLU A 182 -6.29 19.61 -8.05
N HIS A 183 -6.64 18.96 -9.15
CA HIS A 183 -7.10 17.57 -9.19
C HIS A 183 -5.94 16.56 -9.33
N PHE A 184 -4.77 16.98 -9.83
CA PHE A 184 -3.62 16.11 -10.10
C PHE A 184 -2.66 15.98 -8.89
N LYS A 185 -3.20 15.51 -7.77
CA LYS A 185 -2.49 15.40 -6.47
C LYS A 185 -1.51 14.23 -6.35
N GLY A 186 -1.47 13.32 -7.33
CA GLY A 186 -0.55 12.18 -7.39
C GLY A 186 -0.99 10.93 -6.62
N TYR A 187 -2.16 10.91 -5.98
CA TYR A 187 -2.62 9.75 -5.20
C TYR A 187 -4.13 9.54 -5.24
N SER A 188 -4.55 8.29 -5.07
CA SER A 188 -5.97 7.92 -4.95
C SER A 188 -6.49 8.18 -3.55
N VAL A 189 -7.41 9.14 -3.41
CA VAL A 189 -8.15 9.36 -2.14
C VAL A 189 -9.01 8.15 -1.80
N THR A 190 -9.56 7.44 -2.80
CA THR A 190 -10.34 6.22 -2.56
C THR A 190 -9.50 5.18 -1.81
N ALA A 191 -8.29 4.88 -2.29
CA ALA A 191 -7.43 3.89 -1.65
C ALA A 191 -7.02 4.30 -0.23
N MET A 192 -6.69 5.58 -0.02
CA MET A 192 -6.39 6.10 1.31
C MET A 192 -7.58 6.02 2.27
N ASN A 193 -8.80 6.28 1.77
CA ASN A 193 -10.01 6.17 2.58
C ASN A 193 -10.28 4.73 3.01
N TYR A 194 -10.09 3.73 2.12
CA TYR A 194 -10.21 2.32 2.49
C TYR A 194 -9.17 1.91 3.54
N LEU A 195 -7.89 2.29 3.35
CA LEU A 195 -6.84 2.04 4.35
C LEU A 195 -7.19 2.63 5.71
N GLU A 196 -7.59 3.90 5.74
CA GLU A 196 -7.97 4.62 6.96
C GLU A 196 -9.23 4.01 7.63
N GLN A 197 -10.23 3.65 6.83
CA GLN A 197 -11.46 3.02 7.32
C GLN A 197 -11.16 1.67 7.96
N TYR A 198 -10.37 0.82 7.31
CA TYR A 198 -10.01 -0.47 7.87
C TYR A 198 -9.17 -0.32 9.13
N LYS A 199 -8.19 0.59 9.14
CA LYS A 199 -7.42 0.92 10.35
C LYS A 199 -8.32 1.27 11.52
N LYS A 200 -9.26 2.20 11.32
CA LYS A 200 -10.21 2.62 12.38
C LYS A 200 -11.09 1.47 12.86
N THR A 201 -11.57 0.66 11.92
CA THR A 201 -12.42 -0.49 12.23
C THR A 201 -11.68 -1.55 13.04
N ILE A 202 -10.44 -1.88 12.65
CA ILE A 202 -9.56 -2.80 13.39
C ILE A 202 -9.30 -2.28 14.81
N ILE A 203 -8.91 -1.01 14.94
CA ILE A 203 -8.65 -0.39 16.25
C ILE A 203 -9.91 -0.36 17.11
N HIS A 204 -11.07 -0.12 16.49
CA HIS A 204 -12.36 -0.19 17.19
C HIS A 204 -12.60 -1.59 17.78
N TYR A 205 -12.42 -2.66 16.99
CA TYR A 205 -12.57 -4.03 17.48
C TYR A 205 -11.57 -4.38 18.59
N ILE A 206 -10.30 -3.98 18.44
CA ILE A 206 -9.28 -4.18 19.48
C ILE A 206 -9.71 -3.49 20.80
N ARG A 207 -10.21 -2.25 20.72
CA ARG A 207 -10.68 -1.50 21.91
C ARG A 207 -11.95 -2.11 22.50
N GLN A 208 -12.85 -2.63 21.68
CA GLN A 208 -14.06 -3.30 22.14
C GLN A 208 -13.71 -4.57 22.94
N ASP A 209 -12.80 -5.39 22.42
CA ASP A 209 -12.33 -6.60 23.11
C ASP A 209 -11.59 -6.24 24.41
N ALA A 210 -10.70 -5.23 24.36
CA ALA A 210 -10.02 -4.71 25.54
C ALA A 210 -10.99 -4.17 26.60
N SER A 211 -12.11 -3.55 26.19
CA SER A 211 -13.15 -3.05 27.10
C SER A 211 -13.85 -4.21 27.81
N LYS A 212 -14.22 -5.27 27.09
CA LYS A 212 -14.86 -6.46 27.69
C LYS A 212 -13.96 -7.09 28.75
N VAL A 213 -12.67 -7.24 28.44
CA VAL A 213 -11.68 -7.78 29.40
C VAL A 213 -11.50 -6.83 30.59
N LEU A 214 -11.40 -5.52 30.35
CA LEU A 214 -11.28 -4.52 31.41
C LEU A 214 -12.47 -4.56 32.38
N ASP A 215 -13.70 -4.65 31.85
CA ASP A 215 -14.92 -4.70 32.66
C ASP A 215 -14.97 -5.96 33.53
N LEU A 216 -14.53 -7.10 33.00
CA LEU A 216 -14.41 -8.35 33.76
C LEU A 216 -13.40 -8.22 34.90
N LEU A 217 -12.19 -7.74 34.63
CA LEU A 217 -11.16 -7.56 35.66
C LEU A 217 -11.56 -6.53 36.73
N LEU A 218 -12.23 -5.44 36.33
CA LEU A 218 -12.74 -4.45 37.25
C LEU A 218 -13.85 -5.02 38.15
N SER A 219 -14.73 -5.85 37.58
CA SER A 219 -15.77 -6.56 38.33
C SER A 219 -15.15 -7.47 39.39
N GLU A 220 -14.20 -8.32 39.01
CA GLU A 220 -13.49 -9.24 39.90
C GLU A 220 -12.70 -8.51 41.00
N ALA A 221 -12.06 -7.38 40.67
CA ALA A 221 -11.34 -6.56 41.64
C ALA A 221 -12.27 -5.82 42.63
N GLY A 222 -13.58 -5.83 42.41
CA GLY A 222 -14.59 -5.15 43.23
C GLY A 222 -14.71 -3.66 42.96
N TYR A 223 -14.36 -3.20 41.74
CA TYR A 223 -14.45 -1.80 41.33
C TYR A 223 -15.88 -1.25 41.46
N GLY A 224 -16.91 -2.04 41.12
CA GLY A 224 -18.31 -1.61 41.23
C GLY A 224 -18.72 -1.22 42.65
N ILE A 225 -18.26 -1.99 43.66
CA ILE A 225 -18.50 -1.68 45.08
C ILE A 225 -17.74 -0.42 45.47
N TRP A 226 -16.48 -0.30 45.04
CA TRP A 226 -15.65 0.86 45.32
C TRP A 226 -16.24 2.15 44.70
N LYS A 227 -16.70 2.10 43.44
CA LYS A 227 -17.31 3.23 42.72
C LYS A 227 -18.58 3.71 43.42
N LYS A 228 -19.41 2.78 43.92
CA LYS A 228 -20.61 3.12 44.74
C LYS A 228 -20.25 3.81 46.06
N LYS A 229 -19.22 3.33 46.77
CA LYS A 229 -18.74 3.97 48.01
C LYS A 229 -18.15 5.36 47.78
N HIS A 230 -17.65 5.63 46.59
CA HIS A 230 -17.00 6.89 46.22
C HIS A 230 -17.78 7.69 45.17
N PHE A 231 -19.11 7.66 45.21
CA PHE A 231 -20.00 8.27 44.21
C PHE A 231 -19.83 9.79 44.04
N LEU A 232 -19.26 10.50 45.03
CA LEU A 232 -18.97 11.93 44.95
C LEU A 232 -17.70 12.26 44.14
N LEU A 233 -16.86 11.27 43.81
CA LEU A 233 -15.65 11.49 43.02
C LEU A 233 -16.02 11.81 41.57
N LYS A 234 -15.61 13.00 41.11
CA LYS A 234 -15.70 13.40 39.70
C LYS A 234 -14.42 13.02 38.95
N GLY A 235 -14.57 12.72 37.67
CA GLY A 235 -13.48 12.42 36.74
C GLY A 235 -13.97 11.57 35.58
N THR A 236 -13.12 11.42 34.56
CA THR A 236 -13.35 10.44 33.49
C THR A 236 -13.20 9.01 34.03
N ASP A 237 -13.78 8.01 33.35
CA ASP A 237 -13.67 6.62 33.81
C ASP A 237 -12.19 6.19 33.96
N LYS A 238 -11.32 6.58 33.04
CA LYS A 238 -9.85 6.39 33.15
C LYS A 238 -9.28 6.94 34.47
N GLN A 239 -9.69 8.14 34.87
CA GLN A 239 -9.22 8.75 36.12
C GLN A 239 -9.76 8.01 37.34
N LEU A 240 -11.01 7.56 37.30
CA LEU A 240 -11.64 6.81 38.39
C LEU A 240 -10.99 5.41 38.55
N ILE A 241 -10.71 4.73 37.45
CA ILE A 241 -9.97 3.45 37.45
C ILE A 241 -8.57 3.64 38.04
N SER A 242 -7.86 4.70 37.64
CA SER A 242 -6.53 5.01 38.19
C SER A 242 -6.55 5.29 39.70
N LYS A 243 -7.60 5.95 40.21
CA LYS A 243 -7.78 6.16 41.66
C LYS A 243 -8.09 4.85 42.38
N PHE A 244 -8.91 3.98 41.79
CA PHE A 244 -9.24 2.68 42.35
C PHE A 244 -8.00 1.81 42.55
N ILE A 245 -7.20 1.59 41.51
CA ILE A 245 -5.99 0.75 41.58
C ILE A 245 -4.95 1.27 42.58
N LYS A 246 -4.87 2.60 42.78
CA LYS A 246 -3.98 3.21 43.78
C LYS A 246 -4.50 3.07 45.22
N SER A 247 -5.81 2.94 45.39
CA SER A 247 -6.45 2.91 46.71
C SER A 247 -6.53 1.53 47.34
N LYS A 248 -6.38 0.45 46.55
CA LYS A 248 -6.38 -0.92 47.04
C LYS A 248 -4.97 -1.49 47.05
N SER A 249 -4.41 -1.69 48.25
CA SER A 249 -3.14 -2.39 48.46
C SER A 249 -3.21 -3.90 48.20
N ASP A 250 -4.42 -4.47 48.24
CA ASP A 250 -4.61 -5.93 48.27
C ASP A 250 -4.79 -6.54 46.87
N ILE A 251 -4.70 -5.74 45.80
CA ILE A 251 -4.74 -6.23 44.41
C ILE A 251 -3.33 -6.67 44.00
N PRO A 252 -3.15 -7.88 43.43
CA PRO A 252 -1.86 -8.31 42.90
C PRO A 252 -1.29 -7.32 41.88
N SER A 253 0.02 -7.09 41.93
CA SER A 253 0.73 -6.14 41.04
C SER A 253 0.45 -6.40 39.55
N ASP A 254 0.41 -7.66 39.13
CA ASP A 254 0.17 -8.03 37.73
C ASP A 254 -1.25 -7.67 37.26
N LEU A 255 -2.24 -7.80 38.15
CA LEU A 255 -3.62 -7.41 37.88
C LEU A 255 -3.76 -5.89 37.80
N VAL A 256 -3.05 -5.15 38.68
CA VAL A 256 -2.96 -3.68 38.61
C VAL A 256 -2.38 -3.23 37.27
N ASN A 257 -1.28 -3.85 36.84
CA ASN A 257 -0.64 -3.54 35.56
C ASN A 257 -1.58 -3.83 34.38
N SER A 258 -2.23 -5.00 34.37
CA SER A 258 -3.18 -5.38 33.33
C SER A 258 -4.36 -4.42 33.22
N ILE A 259 -4.99 -4.05 34.35
CA ILE A 259 -6.08 -3.07 34.39
C ILE A 259 -5.59 -1.69 33.90
N ALA A 260 -4.40 -1.26 34.30
CA ALA A 260 -3.84 0.03 33.89
C ALA A 260 -3.56 0.09 32.39
N GLU A 261 -3.01 -0.98 31.81
CA GLU A 261 -2.73 -1.09 30.37
C GLU A 261 -4.01 -1.11 29.54
N LEU A 262 -4.99 -1.95 29.91
CA LEU A 262 -6.29 -2.02 29.24
C LEU A 262 -7.05 -0.69 29.35
N SER A 263 -7.07 -0.06 30.53
CA SER A 263 -7.69 1.26 30.71
C SER A 263 -7.02 2.33 29.85
N LYS A 264 -5.68 2.28 29.69
CA LYS A 264 -4.96 3.18 28.78
C LYS A 264 -5.36 2.92 27.32
N MET A 265 -5.48 1.66 26.90
CA MET A 265 -5.83 1.27 25.53
C MET A 265 -7.26 1.69 25.16
N VAL A 266 -8.24 1.38 26.02
CA VAL A 266 -9.67 1.65 25.79
C VAL A 266 -9.95 3.16 25.71
N HIS A 267 -9.31 3.95 26.58
CA HIS A 267 -9.55 5.39 26.68
C HIS A 267 -8.51 6.25 25.95
N SER A 268 -7.67 5.67 25.08
CA SER A 268 -6.71 6.43 24.28
C SER A 268 -7.41 6.98 23.02
N GLU A 269 -7.18 8.26 22.71
CA GLU A 269 -7.55 8.83 21.41
C GLU A 269 -6.54 8.48 20.31
N LEU A 270 -5.32 8.09 20.70
CA LEU A 270 -4.26 7.73 19.75
C LEU A 270 -4.57 6.40 19.05
N GLU A 271 -4.31 6.35 17.75
CA GLU A 271 -4.45 5.19 16.86
C GLU A 271 -3.07 4.70 16.39
N PRO A 272 -2.24 4.12 17.29
CA PRO A 272 -0.88 3.75 16.95
C PRO A 272 -0.86 2.55 16.01
N ASN A 273 0.03 2.58 15.02
CA ASN A 273 0.25 1.48 14.07
C ASN A 273 0.62 0.16 14.78
N THR A 274 1.18 0.23 15.99
CA THR A 274 1.53 -0.95 16.80
C THR A 274 0.32 -1.82 17.13
N MET A 275 -0.88 -1.25 17.26
CA MET A 275 -2.11 -2.02 17.48
C MET A 275 -2.49 -2.87 16.26
N ILE A 276 -2.34 -2.31 15.06
CA ILE A 276 -2.59 -3.04 13.81
C ILE A 276 -1.55 -4.14 13.64
N ILE A 277 -0.28 -3.83 13.87
CA ILE A 277 0.81 -4.81 13.80
C ILE A 277 0.55 -5.96 14.78
N SER A 278 0.19 -5.68 16.03
CA SER A 278 -0.08 -6.74 17.01
C SER A 278 -1.33 -7.56 16.72
N ALA A 279 -2.30 -7.00 15.98
CA ALA A 279 -3.56 -7.69 15.68
C ALA A 279 -3.50 -8.51 14.38
N ILE A 280 -2.65 -8.13 13.43
CA ILE A 280 -2.62 -8.75 12.09
C ILE A 280 -1.27 -9.42 11.80
N TYR A 281 -0.16 -8.86 12.30
CA TYR A 281 1.18 -9.15 11.79
C TYR A 281 2.18 -9.70 12.83
N SER A 282 1.86 -9.75 14.13
CA SER A 282 2.71 -10.45 15.14
C SER A 282 2.33 -11.94 15.19
N LYS A 283 3.23 -12.93 15.24
CA LYS A 283 4.47 -13.01 16.03
C LYS A 283 5.46 -14.01 15.40
N VAL A 284 6.34 -13.55 14.51
CA VAL A 284 7.50 -14.35 14.06
C VAL A 284 8.77 -13.78 14.66
N ASN A 285 9.53 -14.63 15.37
CA ASN A 285 10.94 -14.37 15.65
C ASN A 285 11.67 -14.28 14.30
N THR A 286 11.90 -13.06 13.80
CA THR A 286 12.47 -12.78 12.47
C THR A 286 13.89 -13.29 12.26
N SER A 287 14.46 -14.03 13.21
CA SER A 287 15.78 -14.66 13.11
C SER A 287 15.87 -15.74 12.03
N ASN A 288 14.75 -16.26 11.52
CA ASN A 288 14.72 -17.29 10.46
C ASN A 288 14.23 -16.76 9.09
N SER A 289 14.10 -15.43 8.92
CA SER A 289 13.51 -14.80 7.72
C SER A 289 14.28 -14.97 6.41
N GLU A 290 15.49 -15.57 6.45
CA GLU A 290 16.31 -15.79 5.25
C GLU A 290 15.85 -17.00 4.41
N ASN A 291 14.92 -17.83 4.90
CA ASN A 291 14.53 -19.11 4.26
C ASN A 291 13.06 -19.21 3.81
N ALA A 292 12.26 -18.13 3.85
CA ALA A 292 10.88 -18.20 3.38
C ALA A 292 10.84 -18.22 1.83
N ASN A 293 10.40 -19.35 1.25
CA ASN A 293 10.18 -19.50 -0.20
C ASN A 293 8.97 -18.68 -0.72
N HIS A 294 8.23 -18.03 0.18
CA HIS A 294 7.01 -17.29 -0.11
C HIS A 294 7.27 -15.79 -0.05
N THR A 295 7.15 -15.11 -1.19
CA THR A 295 7.61 -13.71 -1.34
C THR A 295 6.51 -12.68 -1.09
N ASN A 296 5.24 -13.06 -1.24
CA ASN A 296 4.11 -12.13 -1.11
C ASN A 296 3.43 -12.19 0.28
N ILE A 297 3.69 -13.24 1.07
CA ILE A 297 3.20 -13.36 2.46
C ILE A 297 4.26 -12.81 3.39
N HIS A 298 4.00 -11.65 3.98
CA HIS A 298 5.00 -10.94 4.77
C HIS A 298 4.41 -10.15 5.94
N THR A 299 5.30 -9.82 6.88
CA THR A 299 5.02 -8.89 7.99
C THR A 299 5.29 -7.45 7.56
N VAL A 300 4.61 -6.49 8.19
CA VAL A 300 4.85 -5.05 7.96
C VAL A 300 5.48 -4.39 9.18
N THR A 301 6.37 -3.43 8.93
CA THR A 301 7.00 -2.65 10.01
C THR A 301 6.18 -1.40 10.36
N ASN A 302 6.38 -0.86 11.56
CA ASN A 302 5.76 0.42 11.95
C ASN A 302 6.18 1.56 11.02
N LYS A 303 7.43 1.55 10.57
CA LYS A 303 7.94 2.50 9.58
C LYS A 303 7.19 2.38 8.25
N TYR A 304 7.00 1.16 7.75
CA TYR A 304 6.27 0.91 6.50
C TYR A 304 4.84 1.47 6.57
N LEU A 305 4.09 1.11 7.62
CA LEU A 305 2.73 1.66 7.82
C LEU A 305 2.74 3.19 7.94
N SER A 306 3.71 3.76 8.65
CA SER A 306 3.86 5.22 8.74
C SER A 306 4.09 5.84 7.37
N ASP A 307 4.97 5.28 6.54
CA ASP A 307 5.23 5.79 5.19
C ASP A 307 3.99 5.63 4.29
N LEU A 308 3.26 4.52 4.40
CA LEU A 308 1.99 4.26 3.69
C LEU A 308 0.92 5.30 4.03
N TYR A 309 0.65 5.56 5.32
CA TYR A 309 -0.34 6.58 5.73
C TYR A 309 0.11 8.02 5.40
N ASN A 310 1.42 8.27 5.31
CA ASN A 310 1.97 9.57 4.92
C ASN A 310 2.16 9.73 3.40
N TYR A 311 1.78 8.74 2.59
CA TYR A 311 1.94 8.78 1.14
C TYR A 311 1.41 10.08 0.49
N PRO A 312 0.20 10.58 0.82
CA PRO A 312 -0.30 11.86 0.31
C PRO A 312 0.66 13.04 0.50
N LEU A 313 1.27 13.14 1.67
CA LEU A 313 2.20 14.21 2.02
C LEU A 313 3.52 14.04 1.24
N MET A 314 4.02 12.81 1.16
CA MET A 314 5.25 12.49 0.43
C MET A 314 5.11 12.72 -1.07
N GLN A 315 3.93 12.44 -1.64
CA GLN A 315 3.63 12.69 -3.04
C GLN A 315 3.57 14.18 -3.33
N GLN A 316 2.86 14.97 -2.52
CA GLN A 316 2.83 16.43 -2.68
C GLN A 316 4.23 17.06 -2.57
N ARG A 317 5.07 16.54 -1.67
CA ARG A 317 6.49 16.92 -1.61
C ARG A 317 7.21 16.62 -2.92
N ALA A 318 7.05 15.42 -3.46
CA ALA A 318 7.67 15.04 -4.73
C ALA A 318 7.24 15.94 -5.89
N ILE A 319 5.96 16.31 -5.99
CA ILE A 319 5.50 17.20 -7.06
C ILE A 319 6.19 18.58 -6.97
N ARG A 320 6.27 19.16 -5.76
CA ARG A 320 6.95 20.45 -5.55
C ARG A 320 8.45 20.37 -5.83
N THR A 321 9.09 19.28 -5.39
CA THR A 321 10.51 19.02 -5.68
C THR A 321 10.76 18.86 -7.19
N SER A 322 9.91 18.12 -7.91
CA SER A 322 10.04 17.96 -9.36
C SER A 322 9.87 19.28 -10.11
N LYS A 323 8.91 20.13 -9.71
CA LYS A 323 8.79 21.49 -10.25
C LYS A 323 10.06 22.30 -10.01
N ALA A 324 10.58 22.30 -8.78
CA ALA A 324 11.80 23.04 -8.44
C ALA A 324 13.01 22.57 -9.25
N ILE A 325 13.15 21.25 -9.46
CA ILE A 325 14.19 20.67 -10.31
C ILE A 325 14.02 21.16 -11.76
N ALA A 326 12.81 21.04 -12.34
CA ALA A 326 12.55 21.47 -13.71
C ALA A 326 12.85 22.97 -13.93
N GLU A 327 12.48 23.82 -12.97
CA GLU A 327 12.77 25.26 -13.02
C GLU A 327 14.27 25.55 -12.94
N LEU A 328 15.02 24.84 -12.07
CA LEU A 328 16.47 25.00 -11.99
C LEU A 328 17.18 24.51 -13.26
N GLU A 329 16.72 23.42 -13.88
CA GLU A 329 17.34 22.85 -15.09
C GLU A 329 17.35 23.80 -16.29
N ILE A 330 16.37 24.72 -16.38
CA ILE A 330 16.27 25.70 -17.49
C ILE A 330 17.00 27.02 -17.20
N LEU A 331 17.41 27.28 -15.96
CA LEU A 331 18.16 28.49 -15.61
C LEU A 331 19.62 28.38 -16.05
N ASP A 332 20.30 29.49 -16.23
CA ASP A 332 21.74 29.50 -16.48
C ASP A 332 22.51 29.09 -15.21
N ASP A 333 23.69 28.50 -15.36
CA ASP A 333 24.49 28.00 -14.23
C ASP A 333 24.94 29.10 -13.24
N ASN A 334 25.00 30.35 -13.73
CA ASN A 334 25.37 31.52 -12.93
C ASN A 334 24.15 32.26 -12.35
N SER A 335 22.92 31.79 -12.62
CA SER A 335 21.72 32.41 -12.08
C SER A 335 21.60 32.19 -10.58
N GLU A 336 21.06 33.19 -9.88
CA GLU A 336 20.66 33.05 -8.49
C GLU A 336 19.51 32.04 -8.37
N CYS A 337 19.48 31.32 -7.25
CA CYS A 337 18.42 30.37 -6.97
C CYS A 337 17.11 31.13 -6.64
N PRO A 338 15.97 30.79 -7.27
CA PRO A 338 14.69 31.40 -6.95
C PRO A 338 14.35 31.32 -5.45
N GLU A 339 13.84 32.43 -4.88
CA GLU A 339 13.56 32.55 -3.44
C GLU A 339 12.62 31.45 -2.92
N TRP A 340 11.58 31.13 -3.69
CA TRP A 340 10.62 30.08 -3.31
C TRP A 340 11.26 28.68 -3.21
N ILE A 341 12.31 28.40 -4.00
CA ILE A 341 13.07 27.14 -3.93
C ILE A 341 13.94 27.12 -2.67
N ILE A 342 14.55 28.26 -2.32
CA ILE A 342 15.31 28.41 -1.06
C ILE A 342 14.39 28.16 0.14
N GLU A 343 13.20 28.76 0.14
CA GLU A 343 12.18 28.52 1.19
C GLU A 343 11.75 27.06 1.26
N LEU A 344 11.54 26.41 0.11
CA LEU A 344 11.19 25.00 0.02
C LEU A 344 12.26 24.10 0.66
N ILE A 345 13.53 24.31 0.30
CA ILE A 345 14.67 23.55 0.84
C ILE A 345 14.83 23.82 2.34
N ASN A 346 14.67 25.07 2.77
CA ASN A 346 14.71 25.43 4.18
C ASN A 346 13.63 24.70 4.99
N TYR A 347 12.40 24.64 4.45
CA TYR A 347 11.28 23.92 5.05
C TYR A 347 11.56 22.41 5.14
N TYR A 348 12.04 21.79 4.06
CA TYR A 348 12.34 20.36 4.03
C TYR A 348 13.55 19.94 4.88
N SER A 349 14.59 20.78 4.93
CA SER A 349 15.77 20.56 5.78
C SER A 349 15.55 20.94 7.25
N LYS A 350 14.42 21.59 7.58
CA LYS A 350 14.12 22.17 8.90
C LYS A 350 15.18 23.17 9.36
N GLY A 351 15.62 24.06 8.47
CA GLY A 351 16.62 25.09 8.80
C GLY A 351 18.07 24.60 8.87
N LYS A 352 18.34 23.35 8.48
CA LYS A 352 19.69 22.76 8.60
C LYS A 352 20.56 22.95 7.37
N THR A 353 19.98 23.37 6.25
CA THR A 353 20.68 23.52 4.99
C THR A 353 20.64 24.97 4.54
N VAL A 354 21.81 25.49 4.18
CA VAL A 354 21.97 26.81 3.57
C VAL A 354 22.44 26.58 2.14
N ILE A 355 21.67 27.09 1.18
CA ILE A 355 21.93 26.98 -0.26
C ILE A 355 22.51 28.29 -0.74
N LYS A 356 23.61 28.25 -1.51
CA LYS A 356 24.30 29.46 -1.98
C LYS A 356 24.08 29.76 -3.46
N ASN A 357 23.78 28.75 -4.27
CA ASN A 357 23.60 28.89 -5.72
C ASN A 357 22.67 27.82 -6.29
N LYS A 358 22.28 27.99 -7.57
CA LYS A 358 21.44 27.06 -8.33
C LYS A 358 21.96 25.61 -8.29
N ASN A 359 23.26 25.38 -8.51
CA ASN A 359 23.82 24.03 -8.61
C ASN A 359 23.77 23.28 -7.27
N GLU A 360 24.03 23.97 -6.16
CA GLU A 360 23.83 23.43 -4.81
C GLU A 360 22.36 23.07 -4.55
N ALA A 361 21.43 23.93 -4.98
CA ALA A 361 19.99 23.68 -4.86
C ALA A 361 19.57 22.43 -5.65
N LEU A 362 20.00 22.34 -6.92
CA LEU A 362 19.67 21.25 -7.82
C LEU A 362 20.23 19.92 -7.32
N MET A 363 21.49 19.90 -6.87
CA MET A 363 22.11 18.71 -6.29
C MET A 363 21.36 18.26 -5.02
N TRP A 364 21.01 19.21 -4.15
CA TRP A 364 20.26 18.90 -2.92
C TRP A 364 18.88 18.33 -3.23
N LEU A 365 18.13 18.95 -4.14
CA LEU A 365 16.78 18.49 -4.51
C LEU A 365 16.78 17.13 -5.18
N ASN A 366 17.77 16.84 -6.05
CA ASN A 366 17.93 15.52 -6.66
C ASN A 366 18.21 14.43 -5.62
N ASN A 367 19.09 14.72 -4.65
CA ASN A 367 19.37 13.82 -3.54
C ASN A 367 18.12 13.60 -2.67
N ASP A 368 17.43 14.69 -2.30
CA ASP A 368 16.19 14.64 -1.53
C ASP A 368 15.11 13.80 -2.24
N TYR A 369 14.93 14.05 -3.54
CA TYR A 369 13.95 13.34 -4.36
C TYR A 369 14.24 11.83 -4.43
N SER A 370 15.52 11.46 -4.55
CA SER A 370 15.99 10.07 -4.59
C SER A 370 15.85 9.38 -3.23
N ASP A 371 16.28 10.02 -2.14
CA ASP A 371 16.21 9.48 -0.77
C ASP A 371 14.77 9.26 -0.32
N HIS A 372 13.88 10.18 -0.68
CA HIS A 372 12.46 10.10 -0.33
C HIS A 372 11.65 9.23 -1.31
N ARG A 373 12.22 8.80 -2.44
CA ARG A 373 11.52 7.89 -3.38
C ARG A 373 11.08 6.59 -2.70
N ARG A 374 11.93 6.03 -1.82
CA ARG A 374 11.60 4.80 -1.08
C ARG A 374 10.43 4.96 -0.08
N ARG A 375 10.09 6.20 0.30
CA ARG A 375 8.99 6.51 1.22
C ARG A 375 7.68 6.82 0.50
N ARG A 376 7.68 6.88 -0.84
CA ARG A 376 6.47 7.04 -1.66
C ARG A 376 5.85 5.68 -1.92
N ILE A 377 5.21 5.14 -0.90
CA ILE A 377 4.59 3.81 -0.94
C ILE A 377 3.16 3.98 -1.41
N LEU A 378 2.92 3.65 -2.68
CA LEU A 378 1.56 3.52 -3.19
C LEU A 378 0.90 2.29 -2.54
N ALA A 379 -0.33 2.47 -2.05
CA ALA A 379 -1.13 1.38 -1.53
C ALA A 379 -1.33 0.27 -2.57
N LYS A 380 -1.14 -0.98 -2.15
CA LYS A 380 -1.28 -2.18 -2.98
C LYS A 380 -2.30 -3.15 -2.40
N ARG A 381 -2.56 -4.22 -3.14
CA ARG A 381 -3.42 -5.34 -2.71
C ARG A 381 -2.93 -5.92 -1.38
N ASP A 382 -1.63 -6.15 -1.27
CA ASP A 382 -1.00 -6.80 -0.11
C ASP A 382 -1.06 -5.94 1.17
N ASP A 383 -1.27 -4.62 1.03
CA ASP A 383 -1.50 -3.73 2.18
C ASP A 383 -2.94 -3.81 2.70
N LEU A 384 -3.90 -4.00 1.79
CA LEU A 384 -5.33 -3.98 2.07
C LEU A 384 -5.85 -5.35 2.51
N LEU A 385 -5.41 -6.42 1.84
CA LEU A 385 -6.00 -7.75 1.96
C LEU A 385 -5.91 -8.34 3.38
N PRO A 386 -4.78 -8.26 4.11
CA PRO A 386 -4.74 -8.71 5.51
C PRO A 386 -5.67 -7.92 6.44
N MET A 387 -5.85 -6.62 6.17
CA MET A 387 -6.79 -5.77 6.93
C MET A 387 -8.25 -6.15 6.63
N ILE A 388 -8.55 -6.42 5.36
CA ILE A 388 -9.86 -6.88 4.90
C ILE A 388 -10.18 -8.24 5.52
N LEU A 389 -9.24 -9.18 5.55
CA LEU A 389 -9.43 -10.49 6.19
C LEU A 389 -9.87 -10.32 7.65
N PHE A 390 -9.11 -9.56 8.44
CA PHE A 390 -9.41 -9.33 9.85
C PHE A 390 -10.83 -8.76 10.05
N VAL A 391 -11.17 -7.73 9.28
CA VAL A 391 -12.47 -7.05 9.42
C VAL A 391 -13.61 -7.94 8.94
N ALA A 392 -13.44 -8.69 7.85
CA ALA A 392 -14.46 -9.61 7.35
C ALA A 392 -14.77 -10.71 8.37
N GLN A 393 -13.75 -11.33 8.95
CA GLN A 393 -13.90 -12.36 9.98
C GLN A 393 -14.62 -11.81 11.23
N ARG A 394 -14.23 -10.62 11.70
CA ARG A 394 -14.89 -9.98 12.85
C ARG A 394 -16.34 -9.62 12.56
N ASN A 395 -16.63 -9.08 11.37
CA ASN A 395 -18.01 -8.77 10.98
C ASN A 395 -18.87 -10.04 10.93
N TYR A 396 -18.33 -11.13 10.38
CA TYR A 396 -19.04 -12.40 10.32
C TYR A 396 -19.35 -12.94 11.72
N LEU A 397 -18.35 -12.97 12.62
CA LEU A 397 -18.52 -13.41 14.00
C LEU A 397 -19.57 -12.59 14.77
N LEU A 398 -19.61 -11.27 14.58
CA LEU A 398 -20.63 -10.41 15.17
C LEU A 398 -22.03 -10.71 14.60
N THR A 399 -22.13 -10.96 13.30
CA THR A 399 -23.41 -11.27 12.63
C THR A 399 -24.00 -12.57 13.16
N ILE A 400 -23.19 -13.63 13.26
CA ILE A 400 -23.70 -14.93 13.76
C ILE A 400 -23.99 -14.94 15.26
N ASP A 401 -23.30 -14.10 16.05
CA ASP A 401 -23.59 -13.89 17.48
C ASP A 401 -24.93 -13.15 17.66
N GLU A 402 -25.20 -12.13 16.83
CA GLU A 402 -26.47 -11.40 16.81
C GLU A 402 -27.64 -12.27 16.35
N ASP A 403 -27.45 -13.07 15.30
CA ASP A 403 -28.47 -13.95 14.72
C ASP A 403 -28.59 -15.31 15.45
N MET A 404 -27.72 -15.58 16.44
CA MET A 404 -27.61 -16.85 17.16
C MET A 404 -27.45 -18.06 16.20
N SER A 405 -26.77 -17.85 15.07
CA SER A 405 -26.54 -18.87 14.05
C SER A 405 -25.22 -19.60 14.27
N LEU A 406 -25.11 -20.80 13.70
CA LEU A 406 -23.86 -21.54 13.69
C LEU A 406 -22.91 -20.99 12.60
N TYR A 407 -21.61 -21.16 12.83
CA TYR A 407 -20.60 -20.87 11.82
C TYR A 407 -20.85 -21.67 10.54
N ASN A 408 -20.75 -21.00 9.40
CA ASN A 408 -20.79 -21.57 8.06
C ASN A 408 -19.64 -21.00 7.22
N LYS A 409 -18.80 -21.91 6.71
CA LYS A 409 -17.63 -21.56 5.92
C LYS A 409 -17.97 -20.83 4.62
N GLU A 410 -19.00 -21.26 3.89
CA GLU A 410 -19.37 -20.70 2.59
C GLU A 410 -19.84 -19.25 2.75
N ASP A 411 -20.67 -18.98 3.76
CA ASP A 411 -21.17 -17.64 4.08
C ASP A 411 -20.03 -16.70 4.50
N ALA A 412 -19.14 -17.17 5.38
CA ALA A 412 -17.99 -16.40 5.84
C ALA A 412 -17.02 -16.05 4.68
N LEU A 413 -16.75 -17.03 3.82
CA LEU A 413 -15.89 -16.85 2.65
C LEU A 413 -16.54 -15.93 1.61
N GLU A 414 -17.85 -16.05 1.38
CA GLU A 414 -18.59 -15.17 0.47
C GLU A 414 -18.54 -13.72 0.97
N GLN A 415 -18.69 -13.48 2.27
CA GLN A 415 -18.58 -12.16 2.87
C GLN A 415 -17.18 -11.56 2.66
N PHE A 416 -16.13 -12.34 2.87
CA PHE A 416 -14.75 -11.92 2.58
C PHE A 416 -14.55 -11.57 1.11
N ASN A 417 -14.94 -12.47 0.20
CA ASN A 417 -14.78 -12.28 -1.23
C ASN A 417 -15.51 -11.02 -1.72
N LYS A 418 -16.75 -10.80 -1.26
CA LYS A 418 -17.52 -9.59 -1.57
C LYS A 418 -16.81 -8.33 -1.08
N MET A 419 -16.32 -8.33 0.17
CA MET A 419 -15.66 -7.16 0.75
C MET A 419 -14.31 -6.87 0.08
N ALA A 420 -13.51 -7.91 -0.18
CA ALA A 420 -12.23 -7.81 -0.85
C ALA A 420 -12.39 -7.28 -2.28
N ASN A 421 -13.21 -7.94 -3.11
CA ASN A 421 -13.40 -7.55 -4.51
C ASN A 421 -14.00 -6.15 -4.64
N SER A 422 -14.94 -5.77 -3.77
CA SER A 422 -15.50 -4.42 -3.76
C SER A 422 -14.43 -3.36 -3.50
N SER A 423 -13.54 -3.61 -2.54
CA SER A 423 -12.48 -2.67 -2.14
C SER A 423 -11.37 -2.57 -3.17
N LEU A 424 -10.94 -3.72 -3.71
CA LEU A 424 -9.94 -3.80 -4.78
C LEU A 424 -10.43 -3.09 -6.04
N ALA A 425 -11.67 -3.38 -6.49
CA ALA A 425 -12.28 -2.72 -7.64
C ALA A 425 -12.36 -1.20 -7.47
N ALA A 426 -12.79 -0.74 -6.29
CA ALA A 426 -12.88 0.69 -5.98
C ALA A 426 -11.50 1.38 -6.00
N CYS A 427 -10.43 0.63 -5.72
CA CYS A 427 -9.04 1.11 -5.75
C CYS A 427 -8.36 0.94 -7.12
N ASN A 428 -9.08 0.50 -8.16
CA ASN A 428 -8.52 0.16 -9.48
C ASN A 428 -7.40 -0.89 -9.39
N MET A 429 -7.56 -1.89 -8.53
CA MET A 429 -6.66 -3.03 -8.38
C MET A 429 -7.32 -4.30 -8.94
N ASP A 430 -6.51 -5.30 -9.30
CA ASP A 430 -7.02 -6.58 -9.76
C ASP A 430 -7.78 -7.31 -8.65
N LEU A 431 -8.84 -8.03 -9.02
CA LEU A 431 -9.71 -8.75 -8.09
C LEU A 431 -8.99 -9.94 -7.44
N LEU A 432 -9.65 -10.59 -6.49
CA LEU A 432 -9.15 -11.84 -5.94
C LEU A 432 -8.98 -12.90 -7.04
N SER A 433 -7.89 -13.64 -6.99
CA SER A 433 -7.55 -14.65 -7.99
C SER A 433 -6.74 -15.79 -7.38
N ASN A 434 -7.07 -17.01 -7.75
CA ASN A 434 -6.32 -18.21 -7.33
C ASN A 434 -4.90 -18.28 -7.92
N ASN A 435 -4.59 -17.38 -8.86
CA ASN A 435 -3.24 -17.26 -9.41
C ASN A 435 -2.32 -16.46 -8.48
N TYR A 436 -2.84 -15.85 -7.41
CA TYR A 436 -2.05 -15.02 -6.49
C TYR A 436 -1.87 -15.73 -5.16
N GLU A 437 -0.61 -15.82 -4.73
CA GLU A 437 -0.20 -16.52 -3.50
C GLU A 437 -0.93 -16.03 -2.26
N LEU A 438 -0.96 -14.72 -2.05
CA LEU A 438 -1.62 -14.12 -0.88
C LEU A 438 -3.13 -14.43 -0.88
N ASP A 439 -3.79 -14.32 -2.03
CA ASP A 439 -5.23 -14.54 -2.15
C ASP A 439 -5.62 -15.98 -1.77
N VAL A 440 -4.83 -16.97 -2.22
CA VAL A 440 -5.02 -18.38 -1.87
C VAL A 440 -4.80 -18.60 -0.37
N ALA A 441 -3.74 -18.00 0.20
CA ALA A 441 -3.47 -18.12 1.62
C ALA A 441 -4.58 -17.52 2.50
N LEU A 442 -5.12 -16.35 2.12
CA LEU A 442 -6.21 -15.69 2.85
C LEU A 442 -7.54 -16.43 2.69
N THR A 443 -7.81 -17.02 1.53
CA THR A 443 -8.99 -17.85 1.30
C THR A 443 -8.92 -19.13 2.12
N ALA A 444 -7.74 -19.72 2.26
CA ALA A 444 -7.52 -20.91 3.08
C ALA A 444 -7.79 -20.68 4.58
N CYS A 445 -7.79 -19.43 5.05
CA CYS A 445 -8.14 -19.11 6.44
C CYS A 445 -9.56 -19.55 6.84
N TYR A 446 -10.47 -19.74 5.89
CA TYR A 446 -11.84 -20.18 6.15
C TYR A 446 -11.92 -21.71 6.09
N GLN A 447 -11.98 -22.40 7.24
CA GLN A 447 -12.09 -23.86 7.34
C GLN A 447 -13.52 -24.28 7.68
N GLU A 448 -13.81 -25.59 7.66
CA GLU A 448 -15.16 -26.13 7.92
C GLU A 448 -15.66 -25.82 9.33
N ASP A 449 -14.77 -25.84 10.32
CA ASP A 449 -15.14 -25.72 11.74
C ASP A 449 -14.76 -24.36 12.35
N ASP A 450 -13.86 -23.61 11.73
CA ASP A 450 -13.30 -22.37 12.31
C ASP A 450 -12.62 -21.47 11.25
N MET A 451 -12.27 -20.25 11.66
CA MET A 451 -11.49 -19.29 10.87
C MET A 451 -10.11 -19.04 11.49
N TYR A 452 -9.09 -18.99 10.64
CA TYR A 452 -7.70 -18.68 11.03
C TYR A 452 -7.33 -17.26 10.67
N THR A 453 -6.48 -16.64 11.45
CA THR A 453 -6.03 -15.27 11.24
C THR A 453 -4.88 -15.22 10.24
N TYR A 454 -4.54 -14.03 9.76
CA TYR A 454 -3.30 -13.83 8.99
C TYR A 454 -2.04 -14.14 9.84
N GLN A 455 -2.12 -14.03 11.17
CA GLN A 455 -1.02 -14.41 12.06
C GLN A 455 -0.77 -15.92 11.98
N ASP A 456 -1.83 -16.74 11.95
CA ASP A 456 -1.69 -18.19 11.80
C ASP A 456 -1.02 -18.56 10.47
N VAL A 457 -1.34 -17.83 9.39
CA VAL A 457 -0.68 -17.99 8.07
C VAL A 457 0.81 -17.65 8.17
N LEU A 458 1.14 -16.50 8.76
CA LEU A 458 2.53 -16.09 8.95
C LEU A 458 3.31 -17.11 9.77
N ASP A 459 2.75 -17.57 10.89
CA ASP A 459 3.38 -18.56 11.75
C ASP A 459 3.62 -19.87 10.97
N ILE A 460 2.67 -20.33 10.16
CA ILE A 460 2.87 -21.54 9.32
C ILE A 460 4.01 -21.36 8.33
N VAL A 461 4.02 -20.24 7.60
CA VAL A 461 4.96 -19.95 6.51
C VAL A 461 6.37 -19.71 7.03
N TYR A 462 6.51 -19.11 8.21
CA TYR A 462 7.81 -18.79 8.81
C TYR A 462 8.33 -19.82 9.81
N ASP A 463 7.47 -20.67 10.39
CA ASP A 463 7.88 -21.81 11.24
C ASP A 463 8.05 -23.11 10.44
N SER A 464 7.79 -23.13 9.12
CA SER A 464 8.01 -24.30 8.25
C SER A 464 9.47 -24.48 7.83
N VAL A 465 10.39 -24.50 8.81
CA VAL A 465 11.78 -24.98 8.64
C VAL A 465 12.14 -25.97 9.74
#